data_AF-A0A353WI39-F1
#
_entry.id   AF-A0A353WI39-F1
#
_cell.length_a   1.000
_cell.length_b   1.000
_cell.length_c   1.000
_cell.angle_alpha   90.00
_cell.angle_beta   90.00
_cell.angle_gamma   90.00
#
_symmetry.space_group_name_H-M   'P 1'
#
loop_
_entity.id
_entity.type
_entity.pdbx_description
1 polymer ?
#
loop_
_entity_poly.entity_id
_entity_poly.type
_entity_poly.pdbx_seq_one_letter_code
_entity_poly.pdbx_strand_id
1 'polypeptide(L)'
;KGRNKEEEPCTLRTEFQRDRDRILHSKAFRRLKHKTQVFISPQGDHYRTRITHTLEVSQIARTIARALKLNEDLTEAISLGHDLGHTPFGHTGEEVLDFLIPGGFRHNEQSIRVVSVIENLNLTAETLDGILHHTGVFLPATLEGQIVKIADRVAYLNHDIDDSIRAGIIGIEDLPKSCIEPFGNSTHERVTAMVKDLIINSKNKDKITMSDPCSQSMNELRDWMFANVYTDSPAKKEEHKARKIITELYNYYIENFDNIEWMMKGGSEPASRIVTDYIAGMTDRFAIQQYMEKFVPFSWQL
;
A
#
# COMPACT_ATOMS: atom_id res chain seq x y z
N LYS A 1 -10.14 -18.71 13.11
CA LYS A 1 -8.80 -18.87 13.71
C LYS A 1 -8.59 -17.72 14.70
N GLY A 2 -7.63 -17.82 15.60
CA GLY A 2 -7.40 -16.83 16.66
C GLY A 2 -6.11 -16.05 16.45
N ARG A 3 -5.66 -15.38 17.51
CA ARG A 3 -4.30 -14.81 17.60
C ARG A 3 -3.27 -15.93 17.78
N ASN A 4 -2.01 -15.66 17.41
CA ASN A 4 -0.92 -16.62 17.64
C ASN A 4 -0.58 -16.75 19.13
N LYS A 5 -0.56 -15.61 19.85
CA LYS A 5 -0.43 -15.60 21.31
C LYS A 5 -1.80 -15.36 21.93
N GLU A 6 -2.20 -16.24 22.84
CA GLU A 6 -3.43 -16.07 23.61
C GLU A 6 -3.38 -14.82 24.47
N GLU A 7 -4.51 -14.14 24.54
CA GLU A 7 -4.72 -12.94 25.34
C GLU A 7 -6.15 -12.95 25.87
N GLU A 8 -6.33 -12.36 27.05
CA GLU A 8 -7.68 -12.19 27.60
C GLU A 8 -8.59 -11.42 26.62
N PRO A 9 -9.83 -11.88 26.40
CA PRO A 9 -10.82 -11.16 25.62
C PRO A 9 -11.11 -9.78 26.21
N CYS A 10 -11.26 -8.77 25.35
CA CYS A 10 -11.67 -7.45 25.80
C CYS A 10 -13.18 -7.45 26.10
N THR A 11 -13.58 -6.84 27.22
CA THR A 11 -14.99 -6.77 27.63
C THR A 11 -15.85 -5.84 26.76
N LEU A 12 -15.23 -4.95 25.98
CA LEU A 12 -15.91 -3.94 25.19
C LEU A 12 -15.69 -4.07 23.68
N ARG A 13 -14.46 -4.41 23.26
CA ARG A 13 -14.06 -4.42 21.85
C ARG A 13 -13.99 -5.84 21.31
N THR A 14 -14.48 -6.03 20.09
CA THR A 14 -14.29 -7.29 19.36
C THR A 14 -12.81 -7.50 19.03
N GLU A 15 -12.44 -8.72 18.66
CA GLU A 15 -11.06 -9.03 18.28
C GLU A 15 -10.59 -8.25 17.05
N PHE A 16 -11.48 -7.96 16.09
CA PHE A 16 -11.14 -7.16 14.91
C PHE A 16 -11.06 -5.65 15.22
N GLN A 17 -11.86 -5.15 16.16
CA GLN A 17 -11.69 -3.78 16.68
C GLN A 17 -10.33 -3.62 17.37
N ARG A 18 -9.89 -4.62 18.14
CA ARG A 18 -8.55 -4.62 18.73
C ARG A 18 -7.46 -4.63 17.66
N ASP A 19 -7.62 -5.41 16.59
CA ASP A 19 -6.67 -5.43 15.47
C ASP A 19 -6.55 -4.07 14.80
N ARG A 20 -7.69 -3.48 14.43
CA ARG A 20 -7.77 -2.13 13.87
C ARG A 20 -7.06 -1.12 14.76
N ASP A 21 -7.38 -1.11 16.06
CA ASP A 21 -6.83 -0.14 16.99
C ASP A 21 -5.31 -0.30 17.14
N ARG A 22 -4.80 -1.54 17.14
CA ARG A 22 -3.35 -1.82 17.17
C ARG A 22 -2.65 -1.29 15.92
N ILE A 23 -3.21 -1.55 14.75
CA ILE A 23 -2.67 -1.05 13.47
C ILE A 23 -2.64 0.49 13.50
N LEU A 24 -3.76 1.12 13.87
CA LEU A 24 -3.88 2.58 13.90
C LEU A 24 -2.84 3.26 14.81
N HIS A 25 -2.48 2.63 15.93
CA HIS A 25 -1.50 3.16 16.88
C HIS A 25 -0.04 2.80 16.56
N SER A 26 0.19 1.92 15.59
CA SER A 26 1.53 1.48 15.17
C SER A 26 2.39 2.63 14.63
N LYS A 27 3.71 2.50 14.74
CA LYS A 27 4.63 3.49 14.15
C LYS A 27 4.58 3.42 12.62
N ALA A 28 4.50 2.21 12.05
CA ALA A 28 4.37 1.98 10.63
C ALA A 28 3.17 2.72 10.01
N PHE A 29 1.98 2.63 10.64
CA PHE A 29 0.80 3.34 10.14
C PHE A 29 0.99 4.86 10.12
N ARG A 30 1.60 5.43 11.17
CA ARG A 30 1.92 6.88 11.22
C ARG A 30 2.87 7.30 10.10
N ARG A 31 3.81 6.43 9.70
CA ARG A 31 4.77 6.71 8.63
C ARG A 31 4.12 6.76 7.25
N LEU A 32 2.96 6.14 7.04
CA LEU A 32 2.22 6.22 5.77
C LEU A 32 1.89 7.66 5.35
N LYS A 33 1.76 8.58 6.31
CA LYS A 33 1.59 10.03 6.05
C LYS A 33 2.77 10.65 5.29
N HIS A 34 3.95 10.04 5.38
CA HIS A 34 5.19 10.57 4.84
C HIS A 34 5.80 9.64 3.77
N LYS A 35 4.96 8.82 3.14
CA LYS A 35 5.29 7.99 1.98
C LYS A 35 4.41 8.38 0.80
N THR A 36 5.03 8.56 -0.36
CA THR A 36 4.37 8.82 -1.63
C THR A 36 3.57 7.60 -2.09
N GLN A 37 2.44 7.85 -2.73
CA GLN A 37 1.65 6.83 -3.40
C GLN A 37 2.24 6.55 -4.79
N VAL A 38 1.97 7.43 -5.77
CA VAL A 38 2.45 7.30 -7.16
C VAL A 38 3.46 8.37 -7.55
N PHE A 39 3.23 9.63 -7.18
CA PHE A 39 4.11 10.72 -7.57
C PHE A 39 5.18 10.97 -6.52
N ILE A 40 6.46 10.92 -6.93
CA ILE A 40 7.59 11.25 -6.05
C ILE A 40 7.63 12.76 -5.85
N SER A 41 7.27 13.21 -4.64
CA SER A 41 7.39 14.60 -4.18
C SER A 41 6.96 15.67 -5.21
N PRO A 42 5.75 15.57 -5.80
CA PRO A 42 5.26 16.61 -6.68
C PRO A 42 5.12 17.94 -5.92
N GLN A 43 5.42 19.07 -6.59
CA GLN A 43 5.21 20.38 -6.00
C GLN A 43 3.70 20.63 -5.79
N GLY A 44 3.27 20.71 -4.53
CA GLY A 44 1.89 21.04 -4.14
C GLY A 44 1.38 20.22 -2.95
N ASP A 45 0.58 20.84 -2.08
CA ASP A 45 0.10 20.23 -0.82
C ASP A 45 -1.05 19.22 -1.00
N HIS A 46 -1.50 18.99 -2.24
CA HIS A 46 -2.74 18.27 -2.55
C HIS A 46 -2.54 16.87 -3.15
N TYR A 47 -1.30 16.37 -3.22
CA TYR A 47 -1.05 15.03 -3.74
C TYR A 47 -1.28 13.96 -2.67
N ARG A 48 -1.81 12.82 -3.11
CA ARG A 48 -2.09 11.72 -2.20
C ARG A 48 -0.80 11.10 -1.66
N THR A 49 -0.85 10.84 -0.36
CA THR A 49 0.13 10.02 0.35
C THR A 49 -0.47 8.63 0.56
N ARG A 50 0.35 7.67 1.01
CA ARG A 50 -0.15 6.35 1.34
C ARG A 50 -1.27 6.39 2.38
N ILE A 51 -1.19 7.26 3.38
CA ILE A 51 -2.26 7.34 4.39
C ILE A 51 -3.60 7.77 3.77
N THR A 52 -3.61 8.72 2.82
CA THR A 52 -4.86 9.12 2.15
C THR A 52 -5.41 7.99 1.29
N HIS A 53 -4.55 7.25 0.58
CA HIS A 53 -4.94 6.05 -0.15
C HIS A 53 -5.56 5.00 0.78
N THR A 54 -4.87 4.65 1.87
CA THR A 54 -5.35 3.67 2.85
C THR A 54 -6.71 4.04 3.44
N LEU A 55 -6.96 5.33 3.68
CA LEU A 55 -8.26 5.82 4.17
C LEU A 55 -9.36 5.72 3.10
N GLU A 56 -9.05 6.01 1.83
CA GLU A 56 -9.98 5.82 0.70
C GLU A 56 -10.34 4.34 0.52
N VAL A 57 -9.34 3.43 0.55
CA VAL A 57 -9.55 1.98 0.49
C VAL A 57 -10.47 1.53 1.63
N SER A 58 -10.17 1.95 2.86
CA SER A 58 -11.01 1.63 4.03
C SER A 58 -12.45 2.12 3.86
N GLN A 59 -12.64 3.35 3.38
CA GLN A 59 -13.98 3.90 3.16
C GLN A 59 -14.76 3.10 2.12
N ILE A 60 -14.16 2.80 0.97
CA ILE A 60 -14.78 2.02 -0.11
C ILE A 60 -15.11 0.61 0.38
N ALA A 61 -14.13 -0.07 1.00
CA ALA A 61 -14.25 -1.43 1.49
C ALA A 61 -15.36 -1.56 2.54
N ARG A 62 -15.43 -0.64 3.51
CA ARG A 62 -16.49 -0.63 4.53
C ARG A 62 -17.87 -0.36 3.94
N THR A 63 -17.99 0.49 2.92
CA THR A 63 -19.25 0.70 2.21
C THR A 63 -19.74 -0.60 1.57
N ILE A 64 -18.85 -1.36 0.91
CA ILE A 64 -19.18 -2.65 0.30
C ILE A 64 -19.54 -3.69 1.38
N ALA A 65 -18.73 -3.81 2.44
CA ALA A 65 -18.96 -4.76 3.53
C ALA A 65 -20.32 -4.51 4.21
N ARG A 66 -20.66 -3.24 4.50
CA ARG A 66 -21.94 -2.86 5.08
C ARG A 66 -23.12 -3.24 4.18
N ALA A 67 -23.01 -2.98 2.87
CA ALA A 67 -24.06 -3.31 1.91
C ALA A 67 -24.28 -4.83 1.77
N LEU A 68 -23.21 -5.61 1.95
CA LEU A 68 -23.24 -7.08 1.90
C LEU A 68 -23.48 -7.74 3.28
N LYS A 69 -23.65 -6.94 4.35
CA LYS A 69 -23.80 -7.40 5.74
C LYS A 69 -22.64 -8.26 6.25
N LEU A 70 -21.43 -7.91 5.84
CA LEU A 70 -20.17 -8.52 6.27
C LEU A 70 -19.53 -7.75 7.44
N ASN A 71 -18.44 -8.26 7.99
CA ASN A 71 -17.79 -7.67 9.15
C ASN A 71 -17.02 -6.39 8.78
N GLU A 72 -17.57 -5.22 9.16
CA GLU A 72 -16.92 -3.93 8.90
C GLU A 72 -15.58 -3.76 9.63
N ASP A 73 -15.45 -4.28 10.87
CA ASP A 73 -14.24 -4.11 11.67
C ASP A 73 -13.07 -4.91 11.11
N LEU A 74 -13.32 -6.15 10.63
CA LEU A 74 -12.30 -6.95 9.93
C LEU A 74 -11.89 -6.29 8.62
N THR A 75 -12.86 -5.83 7.84
CA THR A 75 -12.62 -5.13 6.57
C THR A 75 -11.77 -3.88 6.79
N GLU A 76 -12.09 -3.09 7.81
CA GLU A 76 -11.34 -1.90 8.20
C GLU A 76 -9.93 -2.25 8.68
N ALA A 77 -9.77 -3.24 9.56
CA ALA A 77 -8.46 -3.67 10.05
C ALA A 77 -7.53 -4.11 8.91
N ILE A 78 -8.02 -4.93 7.97
CA ILE A 78 -7.26 -5.35 6.78
C ILE A 78 -6.91 -4.12 5.93
N SER A 79 -7.88 -3.24 5.67
CA SER A 79 -7.66 -2.02 4.88
C SER A 79 -6.61 -1.11 5.50
N LEU A 80 -6.56 -0.94 6.83
CA LEU A 80 -5.54 -0.11 7.46
C LEU A 80 -4.15 -0.77 7.47
N GLY A 81 -4.09 -2.10 7.37
CA GLY A 81 -2.86 -2.88 7.49
C GLY A 81 -2.19 -3.24 6.17
N HIS A 82 -2.90 -3.19 5.02
CA HIS A 82 -2.40 -3.75 3.75
C HIS A 82 -1.08 -3.12 3.29
N ASP A 83 -0.92 -1.82 3.54
CA ASP A 83 0.14 -0.98 2.98
C ASP A 83 1.31 -0.67 3.94
N LEU A 84 1.30 -1.23 5.14
CA LEU A 84 2.29 -0.94 6.19
C LEU A 84 3.74 -1.25 5.78
N GLY A 85 3.93 -2.23 4.90
CA GLY A 85 5.22 -2.72 4.45
C GLY A 85 5.81 -2.02 3.24
N HIS A 86 5.12 -1.06 2.62
CA HIS A 86 5.68 -0.36 1.48
C HIS A 86 6.93 0.42 1.83
N THR A 87 7.86 0.46 0.90
CA THR A 87 9.14 1.17 1.00
C THR A 87 8.95 2.67 0.82
N PRO A 88 9.97 3.47 1.17
CA PRO A 88 10.07 4.83 0.62
C PRO A 88 9.99 4.82 -0.90
N PHE A 89 9.44 5.88 -1.50
CA PHE A 89 9.30 6.06 -2.95
C PHE A 89 8.41 5.02 -3.65
N GLY A 90 7.53 4.34 -2.89
CA GLY A 90 6.54 3.41 -3.42
C GLY A 90 7.16 2.26 -4.23
N HIS A 91 6.57 1.93 -5.38
CA HIS A 91 6.98 0.79 -6.22
C HIS A 91 8.47 0.82 -6.58
N THR A 92 9.03 2.02 -6.75
CA THR A 92 10.47 2.19 -7.04
C THR A 92 11.35 1.58 -5.97
N GLY A 93 11.05 1.82 -4.69
CA GLY A 93 11.84 1.27 -3.60
C GLY A 93 11.65 -0.23 -3.45
N GLU A 94 10.45 -0.72 -3.72
CA GLU A 94 10.11 -2.14 -3.71
C GLU A 94 10.85 -2.90 -4.80
N GLU A 95 10.84 -2.41 -6.05
CA GLU A 95 11.57 -3.01 -7.17
C GLU A 95 13.09 -3.05 -6.92
N VAL A 96 13.64 -2.00 -6.31
CA VAL A 96 15.07 -1.96 -5.97
C VAL A 96 15.40 -2.99 -4.90
N LEU A 97 14.62 -3.06 -3.82
CA LEU A 97 14.86 -4.04 -2.78
C LEU A 97 14.60 -5.48 -3.27
N ASP A 98 13.62 -5.69 -4.13
CA ASP A 98 13.34 -6.99 -4.75
C ASP A 98 14.55 -7.48 -5.57
N PHE A 99 15.20 -6.57 -6.30
CA PHE A 99 16.43 -6.88 -7.03
C PHE A 99 17.64 -7.14 -6.11
N LEU A 100 17.79 -6.37 -5.03
CA LEU A 100 18.97 -6.43 -4.17
C LEU A 100 18.99 -7.62 -3.21
N ILE A 101 17.83 -8.17 -2.84
CA ILE A 101 17.72 -9.14 -1.75
C ILE A 101 17.49 -10.56 -2.31
N PRO A 102 18.28 -11.55 -1.87
CA PRO A 102 18.00 -12.95 -2.18
C PRO A 102 16.59 -13.35 -1.68
N GLY A 103 15.76 -13.84 -2.60
CA GLY A 103 14.36 -14.20 -2.32
C GLY A 103 13.35 -13.08 -2.57
N GLY A 104 13.81 -11.88 -2.97
CA GLY A 104 12.95 -10.78 -3.36
C GLY A 104 12.37 -9.98 -2.19
N PHE A 105 11.55 -9.00 -2.55
CA PHE A 105 10.84 -8.11 -1.64
C PHE A 105 9.44 -7.85 -2.17
N ARG A 106 8.45 -7.98 -1.28
CA ARG A 106 7.06 -7.68 -1.59
C ARG A 106 6.44 -6.93 -0.42
N HIS A 107 5.79 -5.81 -0.72
CA HIS A 107 5.20 -4.92 0.28
C HIS A 107 4.20 -5.64 1.18
N ASN A 108 3.37 -6.53 0.63
CA ASN A 108 2.38 -7.31 1.39
C ASN A 108 3.02 -8.29 2.38
N GLU A 109 4.11 -8.95 1.99
CA GLU A 109 4.88 -9.81 2.90
C GLU A 109 5.60 -8.98 3.97
N GLN A 110 6.11 -7.81 3.59
CA GLN A 110 6.70 -6.87 4.54
C GLN A 110 5.65 -6.30 5.49
N SER A 111 4.40 -6.08 5.07
CA SER A 111 3.30 -5.66 5.96
C SER A 111 3.05 -6.69 7.05
N ILE A 112 3.04 -7.99 6.69
CA ILE A 112 2.98 -9.08 7.68
C ILE A 112 4.18 -9.06 8.61
N ARG A 113 5.38 -8.88 8.07
CA ARG A 113 6.59 -8.80 8.90
C ARG A 113 6.56 -7.61 9.87
N VAL A 114 6.04 -6.46 9.44
CA VAL A 114 5.85 -5.28 10.29
C VAL A 114 4.95 -5.61 11.48
N VAL A 115 3.78 -6.19 11.22
CA VAL A 115 2.79 -6.43 12.28
C VAL A 115 3.08 -7.66 13.13
N SER A 116 3.80 -8.66 12.62
CA SER A 116 4.06 -9.92 13.32
C SER A 116 5.44 -10.01 13.96
N VAL A 117 6.44 -9.33 13.41
CA VAL A 117 7.85 -9.45 13.84
C VAL A 117 8.39 -8.13 14.37
N ILE A 118 8.29 -7.05 13.58
CA ILE A 118 8.96 -5.77 13.90
C ILE A 118 8.25 -5.05 15.04
N GLU A 119 6.93 -4.82 14.92
CA GLU A 119 6.13 -4.17 15.96
C GLU A 119 5.36 -5.18 16.82
N ASN A 120 5.28 -6.45 16.39
CA ASN A 120 4.67 -7.57 17.10
C ASN A 120 3.30 -7.23 17.73
N LEU A 121 2.34 -6.89 16.88
CA LEU A 121 1.00 -6.48 17.25
C LEU A 121 0.08 -7.67 17.60
N ASN A 122 0.53 -8.91 17.40
CA ASN A 122 -0.24 -10.14 17.67
C ASN A 122 -1.67 -10.11 17.10
N LEU A 123 -1.82 -9.76 15.81
CA LEU A 123 -3.13 -9.65 15.14
C LEU A 123 -3.81 -11.02 14.96
N THR A 124 -5.12 -11.02 14.68
CA THR A 124 -5.85 -12.25 14.33
C THR A 124 -5.42 -12.81 12.98
N ALA A 125 -5.53 -14.13 12.81
CA ALA A 125 -5.15 -14.80 11.56
C ALA A 125 -5.95 -14.32 10.34
N GLU A 126 -7.20 -13.91 10.53
CA GLU A 126 -8.08 -13.37 9.50
C GLU A 126 -7.57 -12.02 8.99
N THR A 127 -7.16 -11.13 9.90
CA THR A 127 -6.56 -9.84 9.55
C THR A 127 -5.24 -10.05 8.81
N LEU A 128 -4.38 -10.95 9.31
CA LEU A 128 -3.09 -11.27 8.66
C LEU A 128 -3.28 -11.84 7.26
N ASP A 129 -4.22 -12.78 7.08
CA ASP A 129 -4.53 -13.35 5.77
C ASP A 129 -5.00 -12.29 4.77
N GLY A 130 -5.91 -11.41 5.20
CA GLY A 130 -6.39 -10.30 4.39
C GLY A 130 -5.27 -9.35 3.99
N ILE A 131 -4.38 -8.98 4.92
CA ILE A 131 -3.21 -8.12 4.64
C ILE A 131 -2.26 -8.80 3.65
N LEU A 132 -1.99 -10.10 3.81
CA LEU A 132 -1.07 -10.81 2.93
C LEU A 132 -1.61 -10.95 1.51
N HIS A 133 -2.89 -11.27 1.37
CA HIS A 133 -3.49 -11.65 0.09
C HIS A 133 -4.31 -10.53 -0.57
N HIS A 134 -4.25 -9.29 -0.05
CA HIS A 134 -4.88 -8.15 -0.72
C HIS A 134 -4.34 -7.96 -2.14
N THR A 135 -3.06 -8.26 -2.38
CA THR A 135 -2.41 -8.25 -3.70
C THR A 135 -2.09 -9.66 -4.20
N GLY A 136 -1.52 -9.77 -5.41
CA GLY A 136 -1.10 -11.04 -6.00
C GLY A 136 -2.23 -11.96 -6.47
N VAL A 137 -1.88 -13.20 -6.80
CA VAL A 137 -2.77 -14.20 -7.43
C VAL A 137 -3.68 -14.92 -6.44
N PHE A 138 -3.29 -14.98 -5.16
CA PHE A 138 -4.07 -15.64 -4.13
C PHE A 138 -5.26 -14.77 -3.70
N LEU A 139 -6.37 -15.42 -3.42
CA LEU A 139 -7.55 -14.80 -2.85
C LEU A 139 -7.47 -14.87 -1.32
N PRO A 140 -7.80 -13.79 -0.61
CA PRO A 140 -8.03 -13.85 0.82
C PRO A 140 -9.10 -14.89 1.17
N ALA A 141 -8.92 -15.56 2.30
CA ALA A 141 -9.80 -16.59 2.80
C ALA A 141 -11.17 -16.04 3.21
N THR A 142 -11.23 -14.77 3.63
CA THR A 142 -12.47 -14.09 4.03
C THR A 142 -13.04 -13.25 2.90
N LEU A 143 -14.37 -13.09 2.88
CA LEU A 143 -15.04 -12.17 1.96
C LEU A 143 -14.60 -10.73 2.21
N GLU A 144 -14.38 -10.36 3.46
CA GLU A 144 -13.84 -9.06 3.88
C GLU A 144 -12.47 -8.80 3.24
N GLY A 145 -11.56 -9.76 3.27
CA GLY A 145 -10.26 -9.63 2.59
C GLY A 145 -10.42 -9.50 1.07
N GLN A 146 -11.31 -10.29 0.46
CA GLN A 146 -11.60 -10.17 -0.98
C GLN A 146 -12.18 -8.81 -1.35
N ILE A 147 -13.00 -8.20 -0.49
CA ILE A 147 -13.46 -6.82 -0.64
C ILE A 147 -12.26 -5.88 -0.67
N VAL A 148 -11.35 -5.97 0.31
CA VAL A 148 -10.18 -5.07 0.37
C VAL A 148 -9.32 -5.18 -0.90
N LYS A 149 -9.08 -6.41 -1.39
CA LYS A 149 -8.36 -6.66 -2.64
C LYS A 149 -8.94 -5.91 -3.85
N ILE A 150 -10.27 -5.82 -3.94
CA ILE A 150 -10.93 -5.12 -5.06
C ILE A 150 -11.06 -3.63 -4.77
N ALA A 151 -11.35 -3.24 -3.52
CA ALA A 151 -11.45 -1.85 -3.09
C ALA A 151 -10.14 -1.09 -3.27
N ASP A 152 -9.01 -1.75 -3.02
CA ASP A 152 -7.67 -1.23 -3.30
C ASP A 152 -7.53 -0.83 -4.79
N ARG A 153 -7.89 -1.75 -5.70
CA ARG A 153 -7.90 -1.50 -7.14
C ARG A 153 -8.84 -0.38 -7.56
N VAL A 154 -10.04 -0.32 -6.97
CA VAL A 154 -10.98 0.77 -7.22
C VAL A 154 -10.39 2.10 -6.78
N ALA A 155 -9.75 2.15 -5.61
CA ALA A 155 -9.18 3.37 -5.06
C ALA A 155 -8.01 3.86 -5.91
N TYR A 156 -6.98 3.02 -6.11
CA TYR A 156 -5.76 3.50 -6.77
C TYR A 156 -6.00 3.89 -8.22
N LEU A 157 -6.80 3.09 -8.95
CA LEU A 157 -7.08 3.37 -10.35
C LEU A 157 -7.74 4.75 -10.53
N ASN A 158 -8.69 5.08 -9.66
CA ASN A 158 -9.43 6.32 -9.77
C ASN A 158 -8.64 7.54 -9.31
N HIS A 159 -7.88 7.39 -8.22
CA HIS A 159 -7.09 8.52 -7.75
C HIS A 159 -5.85 8.80 -8.58
N ASP A 160 -5.28 7.79 -9.24
CA ASP A 160 -4.12 7.98 -10.09
C ASP A 160 -4.52 8.67 -11.38
N ILE A 161 -5.73 8.40 -11.89
CA ILE A 161 -6.34 9.19 -12.96
C ILE A 161 -6.49 10.65 -12.53
N ASP A 162 -7.07 10.90 -11.35
CA ASP A 162 -7.29 12.27 -10.83
C ASP A 162 -5.97 13.04 -10.64
N ASP A 163 -4.97 12.41 -10.02
CA ASP A 163 -3.66 13.02 -9.79
C ASP A 163 -2.88 13.20 -11.13
N SER A 164 -3.05 12.29 -12.11
CA SER A 164 -2.44 12.42 -13.44
C SER A 164 -3.06 13.55 -14.26
N ILE A 165 -4.38 13.73 -14.19
CA ILE A 165 -5.08 14.87 -14.80
C ILE A 165 -4.63 16.17 -14.15
N ARG A 166 -4.56 16.20 -12.81
CA ARG A 166 -4.08 17.38 -12.06
C ARG A 166 -2.64 17.74 -12.40
N ALA A 167 -1.79 16.75 -12.62
CA ALA A 167 -0.40 16.92 -13.03
C ALA A 167 -0.25 17.28 -14.52
N GLY A 168 -1.34 17.29 -15.30
CA GLY A 168 -1.32 17.57 -16.74
C GLY A 168 -0.62 16.48 -17.56
N ILE A 169 -0.57 15.24 -17.05
CA ILE A 169 0.05 14.10 -17.74
C ILE A 169 -0.93 13.52 -18.76
N ILE A 170 -2.22 13.50 -18.43
CA ILE A 170 -3.31 13.02 -19.29
C ILE A 170 -4.51 13.97 -19.17
N GLY A 171 -5.34 14.04 -20.20
CA GLY A 171 -6.69 14.61 -20.17
C GLY A 171 -7.75 13.55 -19.90
N ILE A 172 -8.98 13.98 -19.58
CA ILE A 172 -10.11 13.05 -19.43
C ILE A 172 -10.48 12.40 -20.78
N GLU A 173 -10.25 13.14 -21.85
CA GLU A 173 -10.45 12.75 -23.25
C GLU A 173 -9.46 11.69 -23.75
N ASP A 174 -8.32 11.51 -23.07
CA ASP A 174 -7.31 10.51 -23.41
C ASP A 174 -7.71 9.11 -22.92
N LEU A 175 -8.56 9.03 -21.89
CA LEU A 175 -8.99 7.77 -21.33
C LEU A 175 -9.80 6.95 -22.36
N PRO A 176 -9.67 5.61 -22.39
CA PRO A 176 -10.43 4.78 -23.31
C PRO A 176 -11.94 4.93 -23.12
N LYS A 177 -12.67 5.30 -24.19
CA LYS A 177 -14.13 5.45 -24.14
C LYS A 177 -14.84 4.18 -23.67
N SER A 178 -14.34 3.01 -24.05
CA SER A 178 -14.85 1.70 -23.59
C SER A 178 -14.86 1.56 -22.07
N CYS A 179 -13.92 2.22 -21.38
CA CYS A 179 -13.80 2.21 -19.93
C CYS A 179 -14.61 3.32 -19.26
N ILE A 180 -14.75 4.48 -19.92
CA ILE A 180 -15.48 5.63 -19.36
C ILE A 180 -16.99 5.44 -19.48
N GLU A 181 -17.51 4.92 -20.60
CA GLU A 181 -18.96 4.79 -20.81
C GLU A 181 -19.69 4.00 -19.70
N PRO A 182 -19.15 2.87 -19.19
CA PRO A 182 -19.76 2.13 -18.09
C PRO A 182 -19.64 2.80 -16.72
N PHE A 183 -18.65 3.69 -16.53
CA PHE A 183 -18.26 4.20 -15.22
C PHE A 183 -18.54 5.70 -15.01
N GLY A 184 -18.62 6.49 -16.07
CA GLY A 184 -18.75 7.94 -16.03
C GLY A 184 -17.42 8.71 -16.09
N ASN A 185 -17.54 10.04 -16.23
CA ASN A 185 -16.41 10.93 -16.50
C ASN A 185 -15.72 11.43 -15.23
N SER A 186 -16.41 11.40 -14.08
CA SER A 186 -15.86 11.84 -12.80
C SER A 186 -15.40 10.68 -11.92
N THR A 187 -14.44 10.94 -11.05
CA THR A 187 -13.98 9.98 -10.02
C THR A 187 -15.14 9.45 -9.18
N HIS A 188 -16.09 10.33 -8.81
CA HIS A 188 -17.27 9.94 -8.03
C HIS A 188 -18.17 8.96 -8.78
N GLU A 189 -18.46 9.23 -10.06
CA GLU A 189 -19.28 8.34 -10.90
C GLU A 189 -18.60 6.98 -11.03
N ARG A 190 -17.29 6.95 -11.35
CA ARG A 190 -16.54 5.71 -11.56
C ARG A 190 -16.51 4.83 -10.33
N VAL A 191 -16.14 5.39 -9.18
CA VAL A 191 -16.13 4.65 -7.90
C VAL A 191 -17.54 4.14 -7.59
N THR A 192 -18.57 4.97 -7.77
CA THR A 192 -19.95 4.57 -7.50
C THR A 192 -20.41 3.43 -8.41
N ALA A 193 -20.10 3.49 -9.70
CA ALA A 193 -20.45 2.45 -10.67
C ALA A 193 -19.77 1.11 -10.32
N MET A 194 -18.46 1.14 -10.06
CA MET A 194 -17.69 -0.06 -9.69
C MET A 194 -18.17 -0.67 -8.37
N VAL A 195 -18.43 0.16 -7.34
CA VAL A 195 -18.93 -0.29 -6.04
C VAL A 195 -20.34 -0.87 -6.15
N LYS A 196 -21.24 -0.23 -6.92
CA LYS A 196 -22.60 -0.74 -7.14
C LYS A 196 -22.57 -2.09 -7.84
N ASP A 197 -21.81 -2.22 -8.93
CA ASP A 197 -21.68 -3.47 -9.67
C ASP A 197 -21.13 -4.60 -8.78
N LEU A 198 -20.07 -4.32 -8.00
CA LEU A 198 -19.49 -5.27 -7.06
C LEU A 198 -20.51 -5.76 -6.02
N ILE A 199 -21.30 -4.86 -5.43
CA ILE A 199 -22.32 -5.20 -4.43
C ILE A 199 -23.41 -6.07 -5.06
N ILE A 200 -23.94 -5.67 -6.22
CA ILE A 200 -25.01 -6.41 -6.91
C ILE A 200 -24.55 -7.82 -7.25
N ASN A 201 -23.33 -7.94 -7.78
CA ASN A 201 -22.79 -9.22 -8.24
C ASN A 201 -22.21 -10.09 -7.13
N SER A 202 -22.02 -9.57 -5.91
CA SER A 202 -21.53 -10.36 -4.76
C SER A 202 -22.64 -10.75 -3.77
N LYS A 203 -23.84 -10.18 -3.91
CA LYS A 203 -24.95 -10.42 -2.98
C LYS A 203 -25.35 -11.90 -2.97
N ASN A 204 -25.44 -12.48 -1.76
CA ASN A 204 -25.78 -13.88 -1.51
C ASN A 204 -24.84 -14.90 -2.20
N LYS A 205 -23.59 -14.52 -2.47
CA LYS A 205 -22.55 -15.42 -3.00
C LYS A 205 -21.48 -15.69 -1.94
N ASP A 206 -20.75 -16.77 -2.14
CA ASP A 206 -19.59 -17.20 -1.36
C ASP A 206 -18.27 -16.61 -1.88
N LYS A 207 -18.36 -15.66 -2.82
CA LYS A 207 -17.22 -14.96 -3.40
C LYS A 207 -17.59 -13.53 -3.76
N ILE A 208 -16.64 -12.62 -3.59
CA ILE A 208 -16.76 -11.23 -4.03
C ILE A 208 -16.36 -11.14 -5.50
N THR A 209 -17.26 -10.63 -6.34
CA THR A 209 -17.04 -10.54 -7.79
C THR A 209 -17.73 -9.34 -8.40
N MET A 210 -17.11 -8.79 -9.44
CA MET A 210 -17.71 -7.83 -10.36
C MET A 210 -18.39 -8.59 -11.50
N SER A 211 -19.25 -7.94 -12.28
CA SER A 211 -19.71 -8.48 -13.57
C SER A 211 -18.55 -8.53 -14.58
N ASP A 212 -18.63 -9.42 -15.57
CA ASP A 212 -17.59 -9.55 -16.61
C ASP A 212 -17.33 -8.22 -17.34
N PRO A 213 -18.35 -7.44 -17.79
CA PRO A 213 -18.11 -6.16 -18.45
C PRO A 213 -17.39 -5.15 -17.56
N CYS A 214 -17.76 -5.10 -16.27
CA CYS A 214 -17.17 -4.19 -15.29
C CYS A 214 -15.71 -4.59 -14.99
N SER A 215 -15.45 -5.88 -14.81
CA SER A 215 -14.10 -6.39 -14.59
C SER A 215 -13.19 -6.17 -15.81
N GLN A 216 -13.70 -6.41 -17.02
CA GLN A 216 -12.97 -6.16 -18.26
C GLN A 216 -12.62 -4.67 -18.40
N SER A 217 -13.60 -3.78 -18.22
CA SER A 217 -13.39 -2.33 -18.33
C SER A 217 -12.39 -1.80 -17.29
N MET A 218 -12.42 -2.33 -16.06
CA MET A 218 -11.44 -1.98 -15.02
C MET A 218 -10.03 -2.43 -15.41
N ASN A 219 -9.87 -3.64 -15.96
CA ASN A 219 -8.58 -4.16 -16.39
C ASN A 219 -8.04 -3.37 -17.60
N GLU A 220 -8.87 -3.08 -18.61
CA GLU A 220 -8.50 -2.24 -19.76
C GLU A 220 -8.02 -0.86 -19.31
N LEU A 221 -8.74 -0.21 -18.39
CA LEU A 221 -8.37 1.10 -17.85
C LEU A 221 -7.05 1.04 -17.09
N ARG A 222 -6.84 0.00 -16.29
CA ARG A 222 -5.59 -0.22 -15.56
C ARG A 222 -4.42 -0.42 -16.51
N ASP A 223 -4.58 -1.27 -17.52
CA ASP A 223 -3.52 -1.58 -18.47
C ASP A 223 -3.17 -0.33 -19.31
N TRP A 224 -4.16 0.51 -19.63
CA TRP A 224 -3.94 1.81 -20.25
C TRP A 224 -3.17 2.76 -19.32
N MET A 225 -3.52 2.84 -18.03
CA MET A 225 -2.78 3.65 -17.05
C MET A 225 -1.32 3.20 -16.92
N PHE A 226 -1.05 1.89 -16.98
CA PHE A 226 0.32 1.36 -17.04
C PHE A 226 1.09 1.80 -18.27
N ALA A 227 0.47 1.76 -19.44
CA ALA A 227 1.13 2.16 -20.68
C ALA A 227 1.40 3.67 -20.75
N ASN A 228 0.54 4.52 -20.18
CA ASN A 228 0.56 5.97 -20.43
C ASN A 228 0.98 6.83 -19.22
N VAL A 229 0.82 6.32 -18.00
CA VAL A 229 1.14 7.07 -16.76
C VAL A 229 2.30 6.43 -16.01
N TYR A 230 2.28 5.11 -15.84
CA TYR A 230 3.33 4.41 -15.11
C TYR A 230 4.55 4.05 -15.98
N THR A 231 4.58 4.43 -17.26
CA THR A 231 5.73 4.22 -18.16
C THR A 231 6.13 5.55 -18.81
N ASP A 232 7.41 5.92 -18.76
CA ASP A 232 8.01 7.08 -19.43
C ASP A 232 7.33 8.46 -19.25
N SER A 233 6.55 8.64 -18.18
CA SER A 233 5.86 9.89 -17.90
C SER A 233 6.74 10.88 -17.11
N PRO A 234 6.36 12.18 -17.06
CA PRO A 234 7.01 13.16 -16.19
C PRO A 234 7.08 12.72 -14.72
N ALA A 235 6.13 11.88 -14.27
CA ALA A 235 6.10 11.29 -12.93
C ALA A 235 7.36 10.46 -12.62
N LYS A 236 7.97 9.86 -13.66
CA LYS A 236 9.14 8.99 -13.55
C LYS A 236 10.47 9.71 -13.64
N LYS A 237 10.49 11.02 -13.91
CA LYS A 237 11.74 11.78 -14.04
C LYS A 237 12.62 11.70 -12.78
N GLU A 238 12.03 11.57 -11.60
CA GLU A 238 12.76 11.47 -10.32
C GLU A 238 13.00 10.01 -9.88
N GLU A 239 12.45 9.03 -10.60
CA GLU A 239 12.53 7.62 -10.23
C GLU A 239 13.98 7.11 -10.18
N HIS A 240 14.81 7.50 -11.15
CA HIS A 240 16.23 7.12 -11.16
C HIS A 240 16.98 7.63 -9.92
N LYS A 241 16.59 8.78 -9.36
CA LYS A 241 17.19 9.30 -8.11
C LYS A 241 16.71 8.50 -6.91
N ALA A 242 15.42 8.17 -6.84
CA ALA A 242 14.89 7.29 -5.80
C ALA A 242 15.56 5.91 -5.83
N ARG A 243 15.75 5.32 -7.02
CA ARG A 243 16.49 4.07 -7.19
C ARG A 243 17.91 4.16 -6.65
N LYS A 244 18.61 5.23 -7.01
CA LYS A 244 19.96 5.50 -6.51
C LYS A 244 19.98 5.62 -4.98
N ILE A 245 19.08 6.40 -4.40
CA ILE A 245 19.00 6.58 -2.94
C ILE A 245 18.86 5.24 -2.23
N ILE A 246 17.90 4.41 -2.63
CA ILE A 246 17.65 3.12 -1.98
C ILE A 246 18.84 2.17 -2.16
N THR A 247 19.42 2.11 -3.36
CA THR A 247 20.57 1.24 -3.66
C THR A 247 21.79 1.61 -2.82
N GLU A 248 22.14 2.89 -2.80
CA GLU A 248 23.31 3.39 -2.06
C GLU A 248 23.12 3.23 -0.55
N LEU A 249 21.93 3.55 -0.02
CA LEU A 249 21.61 3.32 1.39
C LEU A 249 21.71 1.84 1.75
N TYR A 250 21.18 0.94 0.91
CA TYR A 250 21.28 -0.50 1.14
C TYR A 250 22.74 -0.95 1.25
N ASN A 251 23.56 -0.63 0.24
CA ASN A 251 24.97 -1.02 0.21
C ASN A 251 25.74 -0.44 1.41
N TYR A 252 25.53 0.84 1.71
CA TYR A 252 26.17 1.48 2.86
C TYR A 252 25.83 0.79 4.17
N TYR A 253 24.56 0.47 4.42
CA TYR A 253 24.14 -0.19 5.66
C TYR A 253 24.55 -1.66 5.74
N ILE A 254 24.72 -2.35 4.61
CA ILE A 254 25.31 -3.69 4.57
C ILE A 254 26.78 -3.64 4.99
N GLU A 255 27.55 -2.72 4.40
CA GLU A 255 28.98 -2.56 4.68
C GLU A 255 29.24 -2.02 6.10
N ASN A 256 28.31 -1.19 6.60
CA ASN A 256 28.40 -0.52 7.90
C ASN A 256 27.30 -1.00 8.86
N PHE A 257 27.03 -2.31 8.87
CA PHE A 257 25.92 -2.89 9.65
C PHE A 257 25.99 -2.53 11.15
N ASP A 258 27.20 -2.40 11.69
CA ASP A 258 27.44 -1.98 13.07
C ASP A 258 26.98 -0.55 13.38
N ASN A 259 26.68 0.27 12.37
CA ASN A 259 26.18 1.64 12.54
C ASN A 259 24.65 1.75 12.47
N ILE A 260 23.93 0.64 12.25
CA ILE A 260 22.47 0.65 12.29
C ILE A 260 22.01 0.64 13.75
N GLU A 261 21.23 1.63 14.16
CA GLU A 261 20.47 1.60 15.40
C GLU A 261 19.03 1.17 15.10
N TRP A 262 18.79 -0.15 15.11
CA TRP A 262 17.48 -0.73 14.84
C TRP A 262 17.12 -1.80 15.86
N MET A 263 15.83 -1.85 16.22
CA MET A 263 15.34 -2.72 17.31
C MET A 263 15.57 -4.23 17.06
N MET A 264 15.76 -4.64 15.80
CA MET A 264 16.02 -6.03 15.44
C MET A 264 17.51 -6.39 15.38
N LYS A 265 18.42 -5.41 15.58
CA LYS A 265 19.86 -5.67 15.56
C LYS A 265 20.26 -6.55 16.76
N GLY A 266 21.00 -7.62 16.48
CA GLY A 266 21.34 -8.67 17.46
C GLY A 266 20.37 -9.85 17.53
N GLY A 267 19.35 -9.88 16.66
CA GLY A 267 18.51 -11.06 16.43
C GLY A 267 19.20 -12.15 15.59
N SER A 268 18.48 -13.24 15.32
CA SER A 268 18.97 -14.38 14.51
C SER A 268 18.86 -14.18 12.99
N GLU A 269 18.34 -13.04 12.55
CA GLU A 269 18.11 -12.73 11.13
C GLU A 269 19.41 -12.23 10.47
N PRO A 270 19.62 -12.53 9.17
CA PRO A 270 20.79 -12.05 8.46
C PRO A 270 20.78 -10.51 8.36
N ALA A 271 21.96 -9.92 8.31
CA ALA A 271 22.14 -8.47 8.16
C ALA A 271 21.32 -7.92 6.99
N SER A 272 21.29 -8.62 5.85
CA SER A 272 20.51 -8.25 4.67
C SER A 272 19.02 -8.05 4.97
N ARG A 273 18.41 -8.92 5.78
CA ARG A 273 17.00 -8.79 6.18
C ARG A 273 16.79 -7.60 7.11
N ILE A 274 17.69 -7.41 8.08
CA ILE A 274 17.60 -6.29 9.04
C ILE A 274 17.76 -4.94 8.32
N VAL A 275 18.71 -4.83 7.39
CA VAL A 275 18.89 -3.63 6.55
C VAL A 275 17.65 -3.36 5.70
N THR A 276 17.07 -4.41 5.11
CA THR A 276 15.82 -4.32 4.36
C THR A 276 14.69 -3.77 5.22
N ASP A 277 14.49 -4.33 6.41
CA ASP A 277 13.45 -3.89 7.35
C ASP A 277 13.63 -2.42 7.74
N TYR A 278 14.88 -2.02 7.97
CA TYR A 278 15.23 -0.65 8.31
C TYR A 278 14.91 0.32 7.17
N ILE A 279 15.34 0.02 5.95
CA ILE A 279 15.10 0.86 4.76
C ILE A 279 13.61 0.91 4.41
N ALA A 280 12.94 -0.25 4.35
CA ALA A 280 11.50 -0.30 4.11
C ALA A 280 10.72 0.46 5.18
N GLY A 281 11.22 0.48 6.42
CA GLY A 281 10.66 1.23 7.54
C GLY A 281 10.84 2.74 7.47
N MET A 282 11.66 3.29 6.56
CA MET A 282 11.88 4.73 6.43
C MET A 282 10.67 5.45 5.81
N THR A 283 10.60 6.77 6.02
CA THR A 283 9.76 7.68 5.22
C THR A 283 10.59 8.24 4.07
N ASP A 284 9.96 8.82 3.05
CA ASP A 284 10.68 9.38 1.90
C ASP A 284 11.65 10.48 2.33
N ARG A 285 11.18 11.38 3.19
CA ARG A 285 11.99 12.49 3.72
C ARG A 285 13.16 11.98 4.57
N PHE A 286 12.94 10.94 5.37
CA PHE A 286 14.00 10.37 6.19
C PHE A 286 15.04 9.63 5.33
N ALA A 287 14.61 8.90 4.30
CA ALA A 287 15.52 8.27 3.35
C ALA A 287 16.38 9.30 2.61
N ILE A 288 15.77 10.41 2.14
CA ILE A 288 16.51 11.52 1.53
C ILE A 288 17.50 12.12 2.53
N GLN A 289 17.09 12.39 3.77
CA GLN A 289 17.96 12.93 4.80
C GLN A 289 19.16 12.02 5.07
N GLN A 290 18.93 10.71 5.25
CA GLN A 290 20.01 9.75 5.45
C GLN A 290 20.96 9.71 4.25
N TYR A 291 20.43 9.76 3.03
CA TYR A 291 21.28 9.83 1.85
C TYR A 291 22.14 11.10 1.81
N MET A 292 21.56 12.26 2.11
CA MET A 292 22.29 13.53 2.16
C MET A 292 23.40 13.48 3.22
N GLU A 293 23.11 12.97 4.42
CA GLU A 293 24.08 12.87 5.51
C GLU A 293 25.27 11.94 5.20
N LYS A 294 25.06 10.87 4.42
CA LYS A 294 26.09 9.86 4.17
C LYS A 294 26.88 10.09 2.89
N PHE A 295 26.25 10.63 1.85
CA PHE A 295 26.85 10.70 0.51
C PHE A 295 27.10 12.11 0.00
N VAL A 296 26.54 13.15 0.64
CA VAL A 296 26.69 14.54 0.20
C VAL A 296 27.56 15.31 1.19
N PRO A 297 28.75 15.80 0.79
CA PRO A 297 29.59 16.62 1.65
C PRO A 297 28.87 17.91 2.06
N PHE A 298 28.90 18.26 3.34
CA PHE A 298 28.47 19.57 3.79
C PHE A 298 29.58 20.59 3.54
N SER A 299 29.25 21.67 2.83
CA SER A 299 30.11 22.85 2.75
C SER A 299 30.23 23.48 4.14
N TRP A 300 31.45 23.60 4.66
CA TRP A 300 31.72 24.32 5.90
C TRP A 300 31.29 25.78 5.72
N GLN A 301 30.26 26.21 6.45
CA GLN A 301 30.02 27.64 6.63
C GLN A 301 31.08 28.14 7.60
N LEU A 302 32.05 28.90 7.06
CA LEU A 302 33.01 29.68 7.85
C LEU A 302 32.31 30.79 8.62
#